data_AF-A0A7S2UIB9-F1
#
_entry.id   AF-A0A7S2UIB9-F1
#
_cell.length_a   1.000
_cell.length_b   1.000
_cell.length_c   1.000
_cell.angle_alpha   90.00
_cell.angle_beta   90.00
_cell.angle_gamma   90.00
#
_symmetry.space_group_name_H-M   'P 1'
#
loop_
_entity.id
_entity.type
_entity.pdbx_description
1 polymer ?
#
loop_
_entity_poly.entity_id
_entity_poly.type
_entity_poly.pdbx_seq_one_letter_code
_entity_poly.pdbx_strand_id
1 'polypeptide(L)'
;LIRGDTVFSQSVAIPPKKCIPNCEASADIQEYRLEGNITNPRLWSAEIPNLYTLTLSIVDHDGTCRQSEACRVGFRTVDISSGTLRVNRRKITICGVNHHEHDPDNGKVVSFDSMRRDVELLKQNNFNAVRLSHYPHASSFYDLCDY
;
A
#
# COMPACT_ATOMS: atom_id res chain seq x y z
N LEU A 1 12.63 2.14 16.19
CA LEU A 1 13.39 3.27 15.59
C LEU A 1 13.40 3.10 14.08
N ILE A 2 12.50 3.76 13.36
CA ILE A 2 12.49 3.74 11.89
C ILE A 2 13.46 4.83 11.41
N ARG A 3 14.71 4.44 11.13
CA ARG A 3 15.58 5.23 10.27
C ARG A 3 15.27 4.82 8.83
N GLY A 4 14.33 5.51 8.20
CA GLY A 4 14.08 5.38 6.77
C GLY A 4 14.97 6.36 6.04
N ASP A 5 15.96 5.85 5.30
CA ASP A 5 16.70 6.65 4.33
C ASP A 5 15.68 7.18 3.31
N THR A 6 15.56 8.50 3.20
CA THR A 6 14.68 9.18 2.24
C THR A 6 15.18 8.87 0.83
N VAL A 7 14.59 7.89 0.16
CA VAL A 7 15.04 7.47 -1.19
C VAL A 7 14.60 8.45 -2.29
N PHE A 8 13.65 9.34 -2.00
CA PHE A 8 13.19 10.36 -2.96
C PHE A 8 12.46 11.49 -2.22
N SER A 9 12.90 12.74 -2.41
CA SER A 9 12.14 13.94 -2.00
C SER A 9 11.92 14.81 -3.23
N GLN A 10 10.93 14.47 -4.04
CA GLN A 10 10.45 15.39 -5.08
C GLN A 10 9.12 15.98 -4.61
N SER A 11 9.17 17.20 -4.10
CA SER A 11 7.97 18.00 -3.86
C SER A 11 7.52 18.56 -5.20
N VAL A 12 6.45 18.04 -5.77
CA VAL A 12 5.80 18.65 -6.94
C VAL A 12 4.74 19.60 -6.43
N ALA A 13 5.03 20.91 -6.46
CA ALA A 13 4.03 21.94 -6.20
C ALA A 13 3.17 22.12 -7.46
N ILE A 14 1.89 21.79 -7.40
CA ILE A 14 0.95 22.08 -8.48
C ILE A 14 0.29 23.43 -8.18
N PRO A 15 0.53 24.49 -8.98
CA PRO A 15 -0.21 25.73 -8.81
C PRO A 15 -1.68 25.52 -9.18
N PRO A 16 -2.64 26.14 -8.46
CA PRO A 16 -4.05 26.07 -8.85
C PRO A 16 -4.20 26.67 -10.26
N LYS A 17 -4.75 25.88 -11.20
CA LYS A 17 -5.20 26.45 -12.48
C LYS A 17 -6.37 27.38 -12.18
N LYS A 18 -6.32 28.58 -12.78
CA LYS A 18 -7.32 29.66 -12.71
C LYS A 18 -8.75 29.09 -12.77
N CYS A 19 -9.52 29.26 -11.70
CA CYS A 19 -10.92 28.86 -11.61
C CYS A 19 -11.73 29.60 -12.69
N ILE A 20 -12.42 28.85 -13.55
CA ILE A 20 -13.47 29.41 -14.41
C ILE A 20 -14.79 29.12 -13.68
N PRO A 21 -15.52 30.15 -13.20
CA PRO A 21 -16.77 29.92 -12.50
C PRO A 21 -17.83 29.58 -13.55
N ASN A 22 -18.35 28.36 -13.52
CA ASN A 22 -19.74 28.18 -13.91
C ASN A 22 -20.39 27.16 -12.98
N CYS A 23 -21.29 27.67 -12.17
CA CYS A 23 -22.00 26.98 -11.12
C CYS A 23 -23.20 26.25 -11.70
N GLU A 24 -23.26 24.92 -11.55
CA GLU A 24 -24.48 24.17 -11.20
C GLU A 24 -24.07 22.98 -10.32
N ALA A 25 -24.84 22.72 -9.27
CA ALA A 25 -24.41 21.97 -8.10
C ALA A 25 -24.02 20.50 -8.34
N SER A 26 -22.74 20.19 -8.15
CA SER A 26 -22.25 19.02 -7.41
C SER A 26 -20.91 19.45 -6.81
N ALA A 27 -20.55 19.05 -5.58
CA ALA A 27 -19.31 19.50 -4.95
C ALA A 27 -18.15 19.46 -5.95
N ASP A 28 -17.53 20.60 -6.25
CA ASP A 28 -16.48 20.73 -7.26
C ASP A 28 -15.27 19.87 -6.86
N ILE A 29 -15.26 18.60 -7.29
CA ILE A 29 -14.12 17.70 -7.08
C ILE A 29 -13.06 18.09 -8.11
N GLN A 30 -12.02 18.79 -7.65
CA GLN A 30 -10.85 19.07 -8.45
C GLN A 30 -9.89 17.88 -8.40
N GLU A 31 -9.71 17.20 -9.54
CA GLU A 31 -8.75 16.10 -9.68
C GLU A 31 -7.35 16.62 -10.06
N TYR A 32 -6.32 16.05 -9.42
CA TYR A 32 -4.92 16.31 -9.72
C TYR A 32 -4.18 14.99 -9.94
N ARG A 33 -3.46 14.88 -11.06
CA ARG A 33 -2.57 13.75 -11.36
C ARG A 33 -1.12 14.16 -11.25
N LEU A 34 -0.40 13.49 -10.36
CA LEU A 34 1.04 13.63 -10.19
C LEU A 34 1.74 12.45 -10.85
N GLU A 35 2.75 12.75 -11.67
CA GLU A 35 3.57 11.74 -12.34
C GLU A 35 5.05 12.05 -12.10
N GLY A 36 5.84 11.00 -11.91
CA GLY A 36 7.28 11.11 -11.68
C GLY A 36 7.98 9.81 -12.04
N ASN A 37 9.25 9.92 -12.43
CA ASN A 37 10.09 8.77 -12.72
C ASN A 37 11.00 8.49 -11.54
N ILE A 38 11.01 7.24 -11.08
CA ILE A 38 11.93 6.77 -10.03
C ILE A 38 12.94 5.84 -10.69
N THR A 39 14.21 6.21 -10.62
CA THR A 39 15.31 5.42 -11.15
C THR A 39 15.70 4.34 -10.16
N ASN A 40 15.79 3.09 -10.64
CA ASN A 40 16.25 1.93 -9.86
C ASN A 40 15.59 1.78 -8.46
N PRO A 41 14.24 1.74 -8.35
CA PRO A 41 13.60 1.53 -7.06
C PRO A 41 13.93 0.14 -6.50
N ARG A 42 14.06 0.03 -5.18
CA ARG A 42 14.09 -1.25 -4.50
C ARG A 42 12.71 -1.88 -4.64
N LEU A 43 12.66 -3.06 -5.26
CA LEU A 43 11.41 -3.73 -5.57
C LEU A 43 10.84 -4.43 -4.34
N TRP A 44 9.52 -4.38 -4.20
CA TRP A 44 8.78 -5.15 -3.21
C TRP A 44 8.54 -6.57 -3.73
N SER A 45 8.71 -7.57 -2.87
CA SER A 45 8.20 -8.94 -3.03
C SER A 45 7.86 -9.53 -1.67
N ALA A 46 7.18 -10.68 -1.64
CA ALA A 46 6.87 -11.39 -0.39
C ALA A 46 8.15 -11.84 0.36
N GLU A 47 9.27 -12.00 -0.35
CA GLU A 47 10.58 -12.34 0.23
C GLU A 47 11.35 -11.10 0.70
N ILE A 48 11.26 -9.99 -0.03
CA ILE A 48 11.96 -8.74 0.28
C ILE A 48 10.96 -7.56 0.21
N PRO A 49 10.29 -7.24 1.33
CA PRO A 49 9.20 -6.26 1.38
C PRO A 49 9.72 -4.82 1.44
N ASN A 50 10.43 -4.39 0.40
CA ASN A 50 10.90 -3.00 0.29
C ASN A 50 9.71 -2.05 0.15
N LEU A 51 9.59 -1.11 1.10
CA LEU A 51 8.50 -0.15 1.16
C LEU A 51 9.02 1.28 1.32
N TYR A 52 8.35 2.20 0.64
CA TYR A 52 8.57 3.64 0.66
C TYR A 52 7.40 4.32 1.38
N THR A 53 7.62 5.51 1.96
CA THR A 53 6.51 6.37 2.41
C THR A 53 6.23 7.39 1.32
N LEU A 54 5.00 7.40 0.80
CA LEU A 54 4.49 8.51 0.01
C LEU A 54 3.73 9.44 0.95
N THR A 55 4.13 10.70 1.00
CA THR A 55 3.41 11.75 1.71
C THR A 55 2.83 12.73 0.71
N LEU A 56 1.54 13.01 0.84
CA LEU A 56 0.82 14.01 0.06
C LEU A 56 0.39 15.12 1.01
N SER A 57 0.81 16.35 0.73
CA SER A 57 0.46 17.51 1.54
C SER A 57 -0.24 18.57 0.71
N ILE A 58 -1.32 19.14 1.27
CA ILE A 58 -1.96 20.34 0.75
C ILE A 58 -1.32 21.53 1.45
N VAL A 59 -0.71 22.42 0.67
CA VAL A 59 0.00 23.60 1.16
C VAL A 59 -0.63 24.86 0.57
N ASP A 60 -0.76 25.89 1.39
CA ASP A 60 -1.17 27.22 0.93
C ASP A 60 -0.06 27.91 0.14
N HIS A 61 -0.42 29.01 -0.52
CA HIS A 61 0.54 29.84 -1.25
C HIS A 61 1.67 30.39 -0.35
N ASP A 62 1.41 30.62 0.94
CA ASP A 62 2.41 31.08 1.91
C ASP A 62 3.31 29.94 2.43
N GLY A 63 3.10 28.71 1.96
CA GLY A 63 3.84 27.51 2.38
C GLY A 63 3.25 26.82 3.61
N THR A 64 2.15 27.31 4.20
CA THR A 64 1.51 26.68 5.35
C THR A 64 0.89 25.34 4.96
N CYS A 65 1.26 24.26 5.65
CA CYS A 65 0.66 22.94 5.45
C CYS A 65 -0.72 22.87 6.11
N ARG A 66 -1.76 22.57 5.32
CA ARG A 66 -3.14 22.44 5.78
C ARG A 66 -3.49 21.02 6.20
N GLN A 67 -3.08 20.06 5.39
CA GLN A 67 -3.32 18.64 5.61
C GLN A 67 -2.21 17.83 4.99
N SER A 68 -1.88 16.70 5.62
CA SER A 68 -0.98 15.69 5.07
C SER A 68 -1.58 14.31 5.27
N GLU A 69 -1.47 13.49 4.23
CA GLU A 69 -1.75 12.07 4.29
C GLU A 69 -0.50 11.29 3.91
N ALA A 70 -0.36 10.07 4.41
CA ALA A 70 0.75 9.20 4.05
C ALA A 70 0.29 7.77 3.83
N CYS A 71 0.93 7.09 2.88
CA CYS A 71 0.75 5.66 2.67
C CYS A 71 2.08 4.98 2.37
N ARG A 72 2.11 3.66 2.52
CA ARG A 72 3.25 2.83 2.15
C ARG A 72 3.13 2.41 0.69
N VAL A 73 4.24 2.44 -0.04
CA VAL A 73 4.31 2.09 -1.45
C VAL A 73 5.39 1.06 -1.68
N GLY A 74 5.02 -0.09 -2.22
CA GLY A 74 5.95 -1.14 -2.67
C GLY A 74 5.98 -1.21 -4.19
N PHE A 75 7.13 -0.93 -4.80
CA PHE A 75 7.28 -1.02 -6.26
C PHE A 75 7.32 -2.48 -6.70
N ARG A 76 6.26 -2.93 -7.38
CA ARG A 76 6.19 -4.28 -7.95
C ARG A 76 5.42 -4.28 -9.26
N THR A 77 5.72 -5.24 -10.12
CA THR A 77 4.86 -5.57 -11.27
C THR A 77 4.25 -6.95 -11.06
N VAL A 78 2.97 -7.10 -11.40
CA VAL A 78 2.30 -8.40 -11.44
C VAL A 78 1.75 -8.58 -12.84
N ASP A 79 2.13 -9.68 -13.50
CA ASP A 79 1.69 -9.98 -14.85
C ASP A 79 1.40 -11.47 -15.03
N ILE A 80 0.52 -11.79 -15.98
CA ILE A 80 0.34 -13.16 -16.46
C ILE A 80 0.82 -13.17 -17.91
N SER A 81 1.93 -13.87 -18.14
CA SER A 81 2.54 -14.00 -19.46
C SER A 81 2.66 -15.47 -19.81
N SER A 82 2.12 -15.87 -20.97
CA SER A 82 2.15 -17.26 -21.45
C SER A 82 1.62 -18.26 -20.41
N GLY A 83 0.49 -17.94 -19.77
CA GLY A 83 -0.15 -18.80 -18.77
C GLY A 83 0.59 -18.89 -17.42
N THR A 84 1.60 -18.05 -17.18
CA THR A 84 2.40 -18.05 -15.95
C THR A 84 2.23 -16.74 -15.20
N LEU A 85 1.86 -16.82 -13.91
CA LEU A 85 1.87 -15.68 -13.01
C LEU A 85 3.31 -15.28 -12.66
N ARG A 86 3.61 -13.98 -12.78
CA ARG A 86 4.91 -13.41 -12.52
C ARG A 86 4.80 -12.21 -11.60
N VAL A 87 5.79 -12.08 -10.70
CA VAL A 87 6.03 -10.88 -9.91
C VAL A 87 7.42 -10.38 -10.25
N ASN A 88 7.54 -9.09 -10.57
CA ASN A 88 8.81 -8.48 -10.99
C ASN A 88 9.46 -9.26 -12.17
N ARG A 89 8.62 -9.67 -13.13
CA ARG A 89 8.96 -10.48 -14.33
C ARG A 89 9.49 -11.89 -14.03
N ARG A 90 9.45 -12.34 -12.77
CA ARG A 90 9.88 -13.69 -12.36
C ARG A 90 8.66 -14.56 -12.08
N LYS A 91 8.67 -15.80 -12.59
CA LYS A 91 7.65 -16.80 -12.24
C LYS A 91 7.66 -17.03 -10.73
N ILE A 92 6.48 -17.06 -10.14
CA ILE A 92 6.30 -17.41 -8.72
C ILE A 92 5.55 -18.73 -8.57
N THR A 93 5.76 -19.39 -7.44
CA THR A 93 4.92 -20.50 -6.97
C THR A 93 4.18 -20.01 -5.74
N ILE A 94 2.85 -20.14 -5.73
CA ILE A 94 2.03 -19.76 -4.60
C ILE A 94 2.03 -20.91 -3.59
N CYS A 95 2.71 -20.70 -2.47
CA CYS A 95 2.60 -21.52 -1.26
C CYS A 95 1.61 -20.82 -0.34
N GLY A 96 0.32 -21.01 -0.63
CA GLY A 96 -0.76 -20.21 -0.04
C GLY A 96 -1.67 -20.97 0.93
N VAL A 97 -2.35 -20.23 1.79
CA VAL A 97 -3.38 -20.73 2.70
C VAL A 97 -4.67 -19.89 2.58
N ASN A 98 -5.82 -20.47 2.91
CA ASN A 98 -7.03 -19.68 3.15
C ASN A 98 -7.06 -19.25 4.61
N HIS A 99 -7.23 -17.96 4.86
CA HIS A 99 -7.32 -17.40 6.21
C HIS A 99 -8.72 -16.84 6.43
N HIS A 100 -9.28 -17.17 7.59
CA HIS A 100 -10.51 -16.58 8.12
C HIS A 100 -10.12 -15.80 9.37
N GLU A 101 -10.66 -14.61 9.56
CA GLU A 101 -10.56 -13.94 10.87
C GLU A 101 -11.32 -14.78 11.90
N HIS A 102 -10.57 -15.32 12.87
CA HIS A 102 -11.12 -16.09 13.96
C HIS A 102 -10.25 -15.97 15.21
N ASP A 103 -10.87 -15.63 16.33
CA ASP A 103 -10.31 -15.68 17.66
C ASP A 103 -11.13 -16.67 18.50
N PRO A 104 -10.50 -17.57 19.29
CA PRO A 104 -11.21 -18.61 20.03
C PRO A 104 -12.16 -18.04 21.10
N ASP A 105 -11.85 -16.88 21.67
CA ASP A 105 -12.62 -16.28 22.75
C ASP A 105 -13.55 -15.17 22.23
N ASN A 106 -13.10 -14.42 21.20
CA ASN A 106 -13.79 -13.22 20.69
C ASN A 106 -14.45 -13.42 19.32
N GLY A 107 -14.44 -14.64 18.77
CA GLY A 107 -15.15 -14.99 17.55
C GLY A 107 -14.54 -14.36 16.30
N LYS A 108 -15.14 -13.30 15.76
CA LYS A 108 -14.67 -12.58 14.56
C LYS A 108 -13.95 -11.28 14.86
N VAL A 109 -13.90 -10.88 16.14
CA VAL A 109 -13.11 -9.74 16.58
C VAL A 109 -11.71 -10.24 16.88
N VAL A 110 -10.79 -10.07 15.93
CA VAL A 110 -9.40 -10.53 16.05
C VAL A 110 -8.52 -9.35 16.47
N SER A 111 -7.69 -9.57 17.50
CA SER A 111 -6.73 -8.55 17.95
C SER A 111 -5.59 -8.36 16.94
N PHE A 112 -4.95 -7.18 16.96
CA PHE A 112 -3.77 -6.94 16.14
C PHE A 112 -2.62 -7.91 16.43
N ASP A 113 -2.40 -8.25 17.70
CA ASP A 113 -1.37 -9.21 18.09
C ASP A 113 -1.66 -10.62 17.58
N SER A 114 -2.93 -11.04 17.57
CA SER A 114 -3.35 -12.31 16.98
C SER A 114 -3.08 -12.32 15.47
N MET A 115 -3.45 -11.25 14.75
CA MET A 115 -3.16 -11.11 13.31
C MET A 115 -1.66 -11.16 13.02
N ARG A 116 -0.84 -10.43 13.79
CA ARG A 116 0.63 -10.45 13.65
C ARG A 116 1.18 -11.85 13.88
N ARG A 117 0.71 -12.54 14.92
CA ARG A 117 1.14 -13.91 15.23
C ARG A 117 0.83 -14.87 14.09
N ASP A 118 -0.34 -14.76 13.48
CA ASP A 118 -0.70 -15.58 12.31
C ASP A 118 0.28 -15.34 11.15
N VAL A 119 0.57 -14.08 10.82
CA VAL A 119 1.51 -13.74 9.74
C VAL A 119 2.92 -14.26 10.04
N GLU A 120 3.39 -14.13 11.29
CA GLU A 120 4.68 -14.67 11.72
C GLU A 120 4.75 -16.19 11.56
N LEU A 121 3.70 -16.91 11.98
CA LEU A 121 3.62 -18.36 11.83
C LEU A 121 3.62 -18.78 10.36
N LEU A 122 2.90 -18.07 9.49
CA LEU A 122 2.89 -18.35 8.06
C LEU A 122 4.29 -18.20 7.46
N LYS A 123 5.00 -17.12 7.79
CA LYS A 123 6.37 -16.88 7.34
C LYS A 123 7.35 -17.94 7.86
N GLN A 124 7.25 -18.32 9.13
CA GLN A 124 8.06 -19.40 9.73
C GLN A 124 7.82 -20.76 9.08
N ASN A 125 6.64 -20.98 8.52
CA ASN A 125 6.25 -22.21 7.84
C ASN A 125 6.33 -22.11 6.31
N ASN A 126 7.09 -21.15 5.78
CA ASN A 126 7.38 -20.98 4.35
C ASN A 126 6.17 -20.68 3.46
N PHE A 127 5.06 -20.19 4.03
CA PHE A 127 3.97 -19.63 3.24
C PHE A 127 4.35 -18.27 2.68
N ASN A 128 3.88 -17.97 1.46
CA ASN A 128 4.14 -16.70 0.77
C ASN A 128 2.87 -15.98 0.30
N ALA A 129 1.69 -16.56 0.54
CA ALA A 129 0.43 -15.97 0.14
C ALA A 129 -0.71 -16.36 1.10
N VAL A 130 -1.69 -15.47 1.20
CA VAL A 130 -2.93 -15.72 1.93
C VAL A 130 -4.10 -15.34 1.04
N ARG A 131 -5.12 -16.20 0.99
CA ARG A 131 -6.43 -15.88 0.45
C ARG A 131 -7.37 -15.51 1.59
N LEU A 132 -7.87 -14.28 1.56
CA LEU A 132 -8.87 -13.76 2.51
C LEU A 132 -10.22 -14.42 2.21
N SER A 133 -10.51 -15.51 2.90
CA SER A 133 -11.75 -16.26 2.70
C SER A 133 -12.81 -15.70 3.63
N HIS A 134 -13.97 -15.22 3.19
CA HIS A 134 -14.39 -14.87 1.82
C HIS A 134 -14.87 -13.41 1.77
N TYR A 135 -14.20 -12.56 2.54
CA TYR A 135 -14.52 -11.17 2.75
C TYR A 135 -13.23 -10.35 2.92
N PRO A 136 -13.27 -9.02 2.71
CA PRO A 136 -12.16 -8.14 3.09
C PRO A 136 -11.91 -8.20 4.59
N HIS A 137 -10.65 -8.36 5.00
CA HIS A 137 -10.26 -8.37 6.42
C HIS A 137 -10.09 -6.93 6.94
N ALA A 138 -9.76 -6.78 8.22
CA ALA A 138 -9.37 -5.48 8.77
C ALA A 138 -8.18 -4.87 8.00
N SER A 139 -8.17 -3.54 7.83
CA SER A 139 -7.10 -2.82 7.11
C SER A 139 -5.70 -3.13 7.66
N SER A 140 -5.59 -3.30 8.98
CA SER A 140 -4.34 -3.66 9.67
C SER A 140 -3.75 -5.00 9.23
N PHE A 141 -4.54 -5.94 8.71
CA PHE A 141 -4.03 -7.20 8.17
C PHE A 141 -3.25 -6.96 6.86
N TYR A 142 -3.72 -6.02 6.02
CA TYR A 142 -3.02 -5.63 4.80
C TYR A 142 -1.69 -4.95 5.13
N ASP A 143 -1.66 -4.08 6.14
CA ASP A 143 -0.42 -3.46 6.62
C ASP A 143 0.62 -4.49 7.09
N LEU A 144 0.17 -5.57 7.73
CA LEU A 144 1.02 -6.70 8.11
C LEU A 144 1.52 -7.51 6.92
N CYS A 145 0.70 -7.68 5.87
CA CYS A 145 1.11 -8.39 4.65
C CYS A 145 2.03 -7.57 3.75
N ASP A 146 2.03 -6.24 3.88
CA ASP A 146 2.96 -5.37 3.18
C ASP A 146 4.39 -5.47 3.76
N TYR A 147 4.54 -5.89 5.03
CA TYR A 147 5.80 -6.05 5.76
C TYR A 147 6.33 -7.49 5.81
#